data_AF-A0A8X6Y3D8-F1
#
_entry.id   AF-A0A8X6Y3D8-F1
#
_cell.length_a   1.000
_cell.length_b   1.000
_cell.length_c   1.000
_cell.angle_alpha   90.00
_cell.angle_beta   90.00
_cell.angle_gamma   90.00
#
_symmetry.space_group_name_H-M   'P 1'
#
loop_
_entity.id
_entity.type
_entity.pdbx_description
1 polymer ?
#
loop_
_entity_poly.entity_id
_entity_poly.type
_entity_poly.pdbx_seq_one_letter_code
_entity_poly.pdbx_strand_id
1 'polypeptide(L)'
;MSAKPFWIRFVGWAAVLLLVVSTKSVSCDDNQNAVKLNLCRVSDGSFLTPEHFALYSCAKCYRHMDARLFANGTKLQQRGIWLLNPETNERYEPSYQNRSSPIFKTFRTSKQINLWINCCEAAVECCETMRETPLQTGKAFSLFQ
;
A
#
# COMPACT_ATOMS: atom_id res chain seq x y z
N MET A 1 5.66 -17.03 -58.49
CA MET A 1 7.00 -17.37 -57.95
C MET A 1 6.84 -17.59 -56.45
N SER A 2 7.13 -18.81 -56.01
CA SER A 2 6.86 -19.33 -54.66
C SER A 2 8.18 -19.35 -53.89
N ALA A 3 8.21 -18.76 -52.69
CA ALA A 3 9.35 -18.87 -51.78
C ALA A 3 8.89 -19.62 -50.52
N LYS A 4 9.54 -20.76 -50.26
CA LYS A 4 9.35 -21.62 -49.08
C LYS A 4 10.39 -21.28 -47.99
N PRO A 5 10.10 -21.61 -46.72
CA PRO A 5 10.79 -21.10 -45.54
C PRO A 5 12.10 -21.84 -45.23
N PHE A 6 13.08 -21.10 -44.70
CA PHE A 6 14.34 -21.64 -44.22
C PHE A 6 14.26 -21.83 -42.69
N TRP A 7 14.19 -23.10 -42.27
CA TRP A 7 14.29 -23.52 -40.88
C TRP A 7 15.77 -23.63 -40.48
N ILE A 8 16.21 -22.86 -39.49
CA ILE A 8 17.52 -23.06 -38.88
C ILE A 8 17.32 -23.83 -37.57
N ARG A 9 17.82 -25.06 -37.57
CA ARG A 9 18.08 -25.85 -36.35
C ARG A 9 19.33 -25.31 -35.69
N PHE A 10 19.23 -24.81 -34.46
CA PHE A 10 20.38 -24.69 -33.58
C PHE A 10 20.34 -25.83 -32.56
N VAL A 11 21.30 -26.74 -32.76
CA VAL A 11 21.78 -27.73 -31.81
C VAL A 11 22.40 -26.98 -30.62
N GLY A 12 22.23 -27.54 -29.42
CA GLY A 12 22.49 -26.87 -28.15
C GLY A 12 23.93 -26.46 -27.90
N TRP A 13 24.19 -25.98 -26.69
CA TRP A 13 25.34 -26.27 -25.84
C TRP A 13 24.97 -25.82 -24.42
N ALA A 14 25.03 -26.76 -23.49
CA ALA A 14 24.86 -26.51 -22.06
C ALA A 14 26.16 -25.88 -21.53
N ALA A 15 26.11 -24.62 -21.13
CA ALA A 15 27.17 -23.99 -20.34
C ALA A 15 26.68 -23.88 -18.90
N VAL A 16 27.15 -24.82 -18.07
CA VAL A 16 27.04 -24.77 -16.62
C VAL A 16 27.96 -23.65 -16.13
N LEU A 17 27.38 -22.50 -15.78
CA LEU A 17 28.07 -21.41 -15.10
C LEU A 17 27.72 -21.46 -13.62
N LEU A 18 28.60 -22.10 -12.84
CA LEU A 18 28.65 -22.02 -11.39
C LEU A 18 29.10 -20.61 -10.99
N LEU A 19 28.16 -19.72 -10.66
CA LEU A 19 28.48 -18.48 -9.95
C LEU A 19 28.46 -18.74 -8.45
N VAL A 20 29.66 -18.65 -7.87
CA VAL A 20 29.94 -18.66 -6.43
C VAL A 20 29.21 -17.48 -5.79
N VAL A 21 28.15 -17.77 -5.03
CA VAL A 21 27.45 -16.77 -4.22
C VAL A 21 28.28 -16.52 -2.96
N SER A 22 29.00 -15.40 -2.92
CA SER A 22 29.60 -14.89 -1.68
C SER A 22 28.49 -14.45 -0.72
N THR A 23 28.19 -15.29 0.26
CA THR A 23 27.33 -14.94 1.39
C THR A 23 28.11 -14.02 2.34
N LYS A 24 27.91 -12.70 2.22
CA LYS A 24 28.22 -11.82 3.34
C LYS A 24 27.18 -12.07 4.42
N SER A 25 27.57 -12.71 5.52
CA SER A 25 26.78 -12.77 6.74
C SER A 25 26.65 -11.35 7.29
N VAL A 26 25.50 -10.72 7.04
CA VAL A 26 25.09 -9.52 7.76
C VAL A 26 24.87 -9.96 9.20
N SER A 27 25.84 -9.62 10.07
CA SER A 27 25.68 -9.75 11.51
C SER A 27 24.74 -8.65 11.97
N CYS A 28 23.48 -8.98 12.23
CA CYS A 28 22.56 -8.13 12.97
C CYS A 28 22.74 -8.47 14.45
N ASP A 29 23.83 -8.02 15.05
CA ASP A 29 24.08 -8.21 16.48
C ASP A 29 23.22 -7.23 17.32
N ASP A 30 22.70 -7.80 18.40
CA ASP A 30 21.61 -7.36 19.25
C ASP A 30 21.91 -6.09 20.06
N ASN A 31 20.94 -5.17 20.10
CA ASN A 31 20.61 -4.46 21.34
C ASN A 31 19.20 -3.84 21.27
N GLN A 32 18.15 -4.68 21.21
CA GLN A 32 16.78 -4.20 21.31
C GLN A 32 16.27 -4.32 22.75
N ASN A 33 16.53 -3.29 23.55
CA ASN A 33 15.47 -2.79 24.42
C ASN A 33 14.32 -2.43 23.48
N ALA A 34 13.42 -3.38 23.21
CA ALA A 34 12.35 -3.25 22.26
C ALA A 34 11.35 -2.21 22.78
N VAL A 35 11.69 -0.93 22.58
CA VAL A 35 10.73 0.15 22.63
C VAL A 35 9.67 -0.26 21.62
N LYS A 36 8.49 -0.64 22.13
CA LYS A 36 7.30 -0.86 21.33
C LYS A 36 7.02 0.45 20.60
N LEU A 37 7.62 0.62 19.42
CA LEU A 37 7.42 1.80 18.61
C LEU A 37 5.93 1.81 18.31
N ASN A 38 5.22 2.79 18.88
CA ASN A 38 3.78 3.01 18.67
C ASN A 38 3.57 3.56 17.24
N LEU A 39 4.05 2.83 16.24
CA LEU A 39 4.10 3.21 14.85
C LEU A 39 3.55 2.07 14.00
N CYS A 40 2.99 2.44 12.86
CA CYS A 40 2.40 1.54 11.90
C CYS A 40 3.13 1.68 10.57
N ARG A 41 3.50 0.54 9.98
CA ARG A 41 4.25 0.50 8.72
C ARG A 41 3.28 0.62 7.55
N VAL A 42 3.50 1.59 6.67
CA VAL A 42 2.75 1.74 5.42
C VAL A 42 3.46 1.03 4.26
N SER A 43 2.76 0.91 3.12
CA SER A 43 3.21 0.11 1.96
C SER A 43 4.53 0.57 1.33
N ASP A 44 4.93 1.83 1.50
CA ASP A 44 6.23 2.35 1.03
C ASP A 44 7.39 2.03 1.99
N GLY A 45 7.10 1.36 3.11
CA GLY A 45 8.08 0.98 4.12
C GLY A 45 8.30 2.01 5.21
N SER A 46 7.72 3.21 5.11
CA SER A 46 7.79 4.22 6.18
C SER A 46 6.91 3.85 7.38
N PHE A 47 7.20 4.46 8.53
CA PHE A 47 6.51 4.25 9.79
C PHE A 47 5.79 5.53 10.19
N LEU A 48 4.50 5.44 10.50
CA LEU A 48 3.64 6.56 10.86
C LEU A 48 3.04 6.35 12.26
N THR A 49 2.71 7.44 12.96
CA THR A 49 1.87 7.34 14.16
C THR A 49 0.48 6.81 13.78
N PRO A 50 -0.29 6.20 14.70
CA PRO A 50 -1.60 5.63 14.38
C PRO A 50 -2.56 6.65 13.74
N GLU A 51 -2.52 7.89 14.20
CA GLU A 51 -3.30 9.00 13.63
C GLU A 51 -2.92 9.29 12.18
N HIS A 52 -1.62 9.49 11.90
CA HIS A 52 -1.14 9.72 10.53
C HIS A 52 -1.36 8.50 9.63
N PHE A 53 -1.26 7.29 10.19
CA PHE A 53 -1.54 6.05 9.47
C PHE A 53 -3.01 5.98 9.05
N ALA A 54 -3.94 6.35 9.95
CA ALA A 54 -5.37 6.39 9.65
C ALA A 54 -5.65 7.38 8.50
N LEU A 55 -5.12 8.60 8.59
CA LEU A 55 -5.30 9.62 7.54
C LEU A 55 -4.70 9.16 6.21
N TYR A 56 -3.46 8.67 6.21
CA TYR A 56 -2.79 8.16 5.01
C TYR A 56 -3.58 7.02 4.36
N SER A 57 -4.01 6.05 5.16
CA SER A 57 -4.72 4.87 4.69
C SER A 57 -6.10 5.23 4.16
N CYS A 58 -6.83 6.12 4.82
CA CYS A 58 -8.11 6.63 4.32
C CYS A 58 -7.96 7.39 3.00
N ALA A 59 -6.90 8.20 2.86
CA ALA A 59 -6.59 8.89 1.60
C ALA A 59 -6.30 7.88 0.47
N LYS A 60 -5.57 6.81 0.77
CA LYS A 60 -5.30 5.71 -0.17
C LYS A 60 -6.59 4.95 -0.53
N CYS A 61 -7.41 4.58 0.44
CA CYS A 61 -8.72 3.95 0.23
C CYS A 61 -9.56 4.78 -0.74
N TYR A 62 -9.70 6.09 -0.47
CA TYR A 62 -10.43 7.02 -1.34
C TYR A 62 -9.86 7.05 -2.77
N ARG A 63 -8.52 7.13 -2.91
CA ARG A 63 -7.83 7.12 -4.22
C ARG A 63 -8.20 5.87 -5.03
N HIS A 64 -8.20 4.71 -4.38
CA HIS A 64 -8.40 3.41 -5.02
C HIS A 64 -9.86 3.11 -5.41
N MET A 65 -10.84 3.85 -4.89
CA MET A 65 -12.24 3.71 -5.30
C MET A 65 -12.45 4.17 -6.75
N ASP A 66 -13.31 3.46 -7.50
CA ASP A 66 -13.59 3.80 -8.89
C ASP A 66 -14.25 5.19 -9.03
N ALA A 67 -13.87 5.95 -10.07
CA ALA A 67 -14.37 7.31 -10.30
C ALA A 67 -15.91 7.39 -10.46
N ARG A 68 -16.56 6.31 -10.93
CA ARG A 68 -18.02 6.22 -11.09
C ARG A 68 -18.76 6.18 -9.75
N LEU A 69 -18.05 5.95 -8.64
CA LEU A 69 -18.63 5.96 -7.29
C LEU A 69 -18.80 7.39 -6.74
N PHE A 70 -18.23 8.38 -7.42
CA PHE A 70 -18.31 9.78 -7.04
C PHE A 70 -19.31 10.52 -7.92
N ALA A 71 -19.93 11.57 -7.39
CA ALA A 71 -20.70 12.50 -8.20
C ALA A 71 -19.80 13.04 -9.33
N ASN A 72 -20.40 13.35 -10.48
CA ASN A 72 -19.62 13.64 -11.69
C ASN A 72 -18.60 14.76 -11.44
N GLY A 73 -17.32 14.46 -11.63
CA GLY A 73 -16.22 15.42 -11.44
C GLY A 73 -15.80 15.68 -10.00
N THR A 74 -16.50 15.15 -8.98
CA THR A 74 -16.24 15.52 -7.57
C THR A 74 -15.17 14.67 -6.90
N LYS A 75 -14.58 13.68 -7.59
CA LYS A 75 -13.54 12.83 -7.03
C LYS A 75 -12.30 13.66 -6.71
N LEU A 76 -11.95 13.68 -5.43
CA LEU A 76 -10.76 14.37 -4.92
C LEU A 76 -9.47 13.62 -5.28
N GLN A 77 -8.38 14.35 -5.43
CA GLN A 77 -7.05 13.80 -5.71
C GLN A 77 -6.26 13.60 -4.42
N GLN A 78 -5.70 12.41 -4.22
CA GLN A 78 -4.81 12.16 -3.08
C GLN A 78 -3.45 12.83 -3.27
N ARG A 79 -2.99 13.59 -2.27
CA ARG A 79 -1.58 14.02 -2.15
C ARG A 79 -1.07 13.84 -0.71
N GLY A 80 -0.17 12.87 -0.52
CA GLY A 80 0.27 12.48 0.83
C GLY A 80 -0.91 11.99 1.66
N ILE A 81 -1.12 12.61 2.82
CA ILE A 81 -2.24 12.33 3.74
C ILE A 81 -3.51 13.13 3.43
N TRP A 82 -3.49 14.01 2.42
CA TRP A 82 -4.60 14.93 2.13
C TRP A 82 -5.37 14.51 0.89
N LEU A 83 -6.65 14.87 0.84
CA LEU A 83 -7.47 14.86 -0.37
C LEU A 83 -7.66 16.29 -0.88
N LEU A 84 -7.39 16.52 -2.16
CA LEU A 84 -7.43 17.83 -2.78
C LEU A 84 -8.57 17.92 -3.78
N ASN A 85 -9.31 19.01 -3.74
CA ASN A 85 -10.17 19.40 -4.85
C ASN A 85 -9.28 19.85 -6.03
N PRO A 86 -9.35 19.21 -7.20
CA PRO A 86 -8.50 19.57 -8.33
C PRO A 86 -8.81 20.94 -8.93
N GLU A 87 -10.02 21.45 -8.73
CA GLU A 87 -10.45 22.74 -9.29
C GLU A 87 -10.09 23.89 -8.37
N THR A 88 -10.37 23.75 -7.07
CA THR A 88 -10.17 24.83 -6.08
C THR A 88 -8.85 24.74 -5.33
N ASN A 89 -8.11 23.62 -5.43
CA ASN A 89 -6.97 23.27 -4.59
C ASN A 89 -7.26 23.25 -3.08
N GLU A 90 -8.53 23.24 -2.68
CA GLU A 90 -8.92 23.05 -1.27
C GLU A 90 -8.45 21.69 -0.77
N ARG A 91 -7.97 21.66 0.47
CA ARG A 91 -7.45 20.45 1.12
C ARG A 91 -8.44 19.97 2.16
N TYR A 92 -8.73 18.67 2.13
CA TYR A 92 -9.58 18.02 3.09
C TYR A 92 -8.82 16.91 3.80
N GLU A 93 -8.99 16.87 5.11
CA GLU A 93 -8.53 15.78 5.96
C GLU A 93 -9.39 14.54 5.70
N PRO A 94 -8.82 13.38 5.35
CA PRO A 94 -9.56 12.16 5.03
C PRO A 94 -10.04 11.43 6.30
N SER A 95 -10.62 12.15 7.25
CA SER A 95 -11.20 11.59 8.46
C SER A 95 -12.56 10.95 8.15
N TYR A 96 -12.67 9.65 8.38
CA TYR A 96 -13.92 8.91 8.22
C TYR A 96 -14.91 9.10 9.38
N GLN A 97 -14.44 9.68 10.49
CA GLN A 97 -15.24 9.97 11.69
C GLN A 97 -16.03 11.28 11.55
N ASN A 98 -15.46 12.27 10.86
CA ASN A 98 -16.10 13.58 10.65
C ASN A 98 -17.08 13.56 9.47
N ARG A 99 -18.30 13.08 9.70
CA ARG A 99 -19.39 13.02 8.69
C ARG A 99 -19.78 14.38 8.09
N SER A 100 -19.44 15.49 8.75
CA SER A 100 -19.67 16.85 8.24
C SER A 100 -18.64 17.28 7.19
N SER A 101 -17.58 16.50 6.98
CA SER A 101 -16.55 16.79 5.98
C SER A 101 -17.14 16.86 4.56
N PRO A 102 -16.71 17.82 3.72
CA PRO A 102 -17.10 17.89 2.30
C PRO A 102 -16.84 16.61 1.52
N ILE A 103 -15.88 15.77 1.95
CA ILE A 103 -15.56 14.48 1.33
C ILE A 103 -16.82 13.60 1.20
N PHE A 104 -17.69 13.59 2.21
CA PHE A 104 -18.90 12.74 2.20
C PHE A 104 -19.89 13.13 1.11
N LYS A 105 -19.93 14.41 0.72
CA LYS A 105 -20.77 14.92 -0.37
C LYS A 105 -20.25 14.51 -1.75
N THR A 106 -19.03 13.99 -1.85
CA THR A 106 -18.45 13.56 -3.12
C THR A 106 -18.99 12.21 -3.60
N PHE A 107 -19.49 11.35 -2.69
CA PHE A 107 -20.03 10.04 -3.04
C PHE A 107 -21.45 10.14 -3.62
N ARG A 108 -21.83 9.23 -4.53
CA ARG A 108 -23.19 9.22 -5.10
C ARG A 108 -24.24 8.63 -4.16
N THR A 109 -23.83 7.68 -3.30
CA THR A 109 -24.73 6.91 -2.45
C THR A 109 -24.14 6.66 -1.07
N SER A 110 -24.99 6.46 -0.07
CA SER A 110 -24.60 6.02 1.28
C SER A 110 -23.85 4.69 1.29
N LYS A 111 -24.15 3.79 0.35
CA LYS A 111 -23.43 2.51 0.20
C LYS A 111 -21.94 2.72 -0.13
N GLN A 112 -21.63 3.70 -0.97
CA GLN A 112 -20.24 4.03 -1.31
C GLN A 112 -19.52 4.73 -0.16
N ILE A 113 -20.22 5.60 0.57
CA ILE A 113 -19.72 6.17 1.82
C ILE A 113 -19.31 5.04 2.77
N ASN A 114 -20.19 4.07 3.00
CA ASN A 114 -19.91 2.95 3.90
C ASN A 114 -18.75 2.09 3.39
N LEU A 115 -18.64 1.88 2.07
CA LEU A 115 -17.50 1.16 1.50
C LEU A 115 -16.15 1.85 1.81
N TRP A 116 -16.10 3.17 1.70
CA TRP A 116 -14.90 3.94 2.04
C TRP A 116 -14.57 3.84 3.54
N ILE A 117 -15.58 3.97 4.40
CA ILE A 117 -15.43 3.86 5.86
C ILE A 117 -14.93 2.49 6.27
N ASN A 118 -15.52 1.42 5.73
CA ASN A 118 -15.10 0.06 6.05
C ASN A 118 -13.62 -0.17 5.65
N CYS A 119 -13.17 0.43 4.55
CA CYS A 119 -11.76 0.39 4.15
C CYS A 119 -10.85 1.12 5.16
N CYS A 120 -11.28 2.29 5.64
CA CYS A 120 -10.58 3.04 6.69
C CYS A 120 -10.49 2.26 8.01
N GLU A 121 -11.61 1.71 8.48
CA GLU A 121 -11.69 0.95 9.73
C GLU A 121 -10.80 -0.28 9.68
N ALA A 122 -10.86 -1.05 8.59
CA ALA A 122 -9.98 -2.21 8.39
C ALA A 122 -8.49 -1.84 8.40
N ALA A 123 -8.13 -0.66 7.86
CA ALA A 123 -6.75 -0.18 7.91
C ALA A 123 -6.33 0.19 9.34
N VAL A 124 -7.19 0.86 10.11
CA VAL A 124 -6.93 1.18 11.52
C VAL A 124 -6.75 -0.08 12.35
N GLU A 125 -7.64 -1.06 12.20
CA GLU A 125 -7.54 -2.38 12.86
C GLU A 125 -6.24 -3.11 12.49
N CYS A 126 -5.81 -3.02 11.22
CA CYS A 126 -4.52 -3.55 10.79
C CYS A 126 -3.35 -2.87 11.52
N CYS A 127 -3.40 -1.55 11.72
CA CYS A 127 -2.40 -0.81 12.48
C CYS A 127 -2.36 -1.21 13.95
N GLU A 128 -3.51 -1.43 14.58
CA GLU A 128 -3.60 -1.94 15.94
C GLU A 128 -2.96 -3.33 16.05
N THR A 129 -3.30 -4.23 15.12
CA THR A 129 -2.72 -5.58 15.05
C THR A 129 -1.19 -5.53 14.87
N MET A 130 -0.69 -4.65 13.98
CA MET A 130 0.74 -4.45 13.78
C MET A 130 1.46 -3.98 15.04
N ARG A 131 0.81 -3.14 15.85
CA ARG A 131 1.38 -2.63 17.10
C ARG A 131 1.38 -3.69 18.19
N GLU A 132 0.40 -4.56 18.22
CA GLU A 132 0.29 -5.63 19.22
C GLU A 132 1.18 -6.83 18.91
N THR A 133 1.46 -7.06 17.63
CA THR A 133 2.33 -8.16 17.20
C THR A 133 3.79 -7.81 17.53
N PRO A 134 4.46 -8.54 18.45
CA PRO A 134 5.88 -8.33 18.68
C PRO A 134 6.64 -8.57 17.37
N LEU A 135 7.64 -7.72 17.09
CA LEU A 135 8.57 -7.96 15.99
C LEU A 135 9.22 -9.31 16.25
N GLN A 136 8.79 -10.36 15.56
CA GLN A 136 9.45 -11.66 15.63
C GLN A 136 10.79 -11.54 14.91
N THR A 137 11.80 -11.06 15.63
CA THR A 137 13.20 -11.24 15.30
C THR A 137 13.46 -12.75 15.31
N GLY A 138 13.36 -13.39 14.15
CA GLY A 138 13.84 -14.78 13.98
C GLY A 138 13.03 -15.72 13.10
N LYS A 139 11.89 -15.35 12.53
CA LYS A 139 11.25 -16.18 11.49
C LYS A 139 11.49 -15.58 10.11
N ALA A 140 12.60 -16.01 9.52
CA ALA A 140 12.82 -15.94 8.09
C ALA A 140 11.52 -16.36 7.38
N PHE A 141 11.01 -15.47 6.54
CA PHE A 141 9.80 -15.64 5.75
C PHE A 141 10.10 -16.64 4.62
N SER A 142 10.30 -17.90 4.97
CA SER A 142 10.46 -19.02 4.03
C SER A 142 9.06 -19.50 3.63
N LEU A 143 8.30 -18.69 2.91
CA LEU A 143 7.01 -19.11 2.37
C LEU A 143 6.60 -18.27 1.15
N PHE A 144 7.50 -18.14 0.19
CA PHE A 144 7.17 -17.95 -1.23
C PHE A 144 8.33 -18.53 -2.04
N GLN A 145 8.29 -19.84 -2.26
CA GLN A 145 9.07 -20.52 -3.29
C GLN A 145 8.11 -21.39 -4.10
#